data_AF-A0A377ZZV7-F1
#
_entry.id   AF-A0A377ZZV7-F1
#
_cell.length_a   1.000
_cell.length_b   1.000
_cell.length_c   1.000
_cell.angle_alpha   90.00
_cell.angle_beta   90.00
_cell.angle_gamma   90.00
#
_symmetry.space_group_name_H-M   'P 1'
#
loop_
_entity.id
_entity.type
_entity.pdbx_description
1 polymer ?
#
loop_
_entity_poly.entity_id
_entity_poly.type
_entity_poly.pdbx_seq_one_letter_code
_entity_poly.pdbx_strand_id
1 'polypeptide(L)'
;MFMDPIFSILTMKTVWNYVNKHAEMMPYVNRVKATVNGQVFSLPINLHTINQFFSKTCSPDEARALIAEKGDSTIADPQTFEEQALRFIGKELYEAFFKGYTIKQWGMQTLGTAGIYS
;
A
#
# COMPACT_ATOMS: atom_id res chain seq x y z
N MET A 1 27.67 4.51 -15.78
CA MET A 1 26.62 5.35 -16.39
C MET A 1 25.31 4.59 -16.25
N PHE A 2 24.66 4.72 -15.09
CA PHE A 2 23.38 4.06 -14.82
C PHE A 2 22.29 5.05 -15.24
N MET A 3 21.71 4.83 -16.42
CA MET A 3 20.50 5.52 -16.85
C MET A 3 19.32 4.72 -16.32
N ASP A 4 18.74 5.13 -15.21
CA ASP A 4 17.44 4.62 -14.75
C ASP A 4 16.33 5.53 -15.29
N PRO A 5 15.44 5.03 -16.17
CA PRO A 5 14.39 5.84 -16.76
C PRO A 5 13.17 5.94 -15.84
N ILE A 6 12.77 7.18 -15.59
CA ILE A 6 11.40 7.73 -15.53
C ILE A 6 10.25 6.69 -15.55
N PHE A 7 9.54 6.60 -14.42
CA PHE A 7 8.16 6.09 -14.26
C PHE A 7 7.72 4.92 -15.18
N SER A 8 8.26 3.73 -14.95
CA SER A 8 7.75 2.48 -15.54
C SER A 8 6.43 2.05 -14.89
N ILE A 9 5.31 2.68 -15.25
CA ILE A 9 4.00 1.98 -15.22
C ILE A 9 3.67 1.43 -16.62
N LEU A 10 4.18 2.08 -17.68
CA LEU A 10 4.15 1.55 -19.04
C LEU A 10 5.33 0.60 -19.23
N THR A 11 5.13 -0.67 -18.88
CA THR A 11 6.08 -1.75 -19.19
C THR A 11 6.26 -1.98 -20.70
N MET A 12 5.43 -1.33 -21.53
CA MET A 12 5.42 -1.45 -22.99
C MET A 12 6.36 -0.45 -23.68
N LYS A 13 7.53 -0.95 -24.10
CA LYS A 13 8.55 -0.20 -24.84
C LYS A 13 8.02 0.53 -26.08
N THR A 14 7.05 -0.04 -26.80
CA THR A 14 6.46 0.56 -28.01
C THR A 14 5.73 1.87 -27.71
N VAL A 15 4.97 1.91 -26.61
CA VAL A 15 4.24 3.12 -26.18
C VAL A 15 5.23 4.18 -25.71
N TRP A 16 6.25 3.78 -24.95
CA TRP A 16 7.31 4.69 -24.51
C TRP A 16 8.04 5.35 -25.68
N ASN A 17 8.42 4.56 -26.70
CA ASN A 17 9.10 5.07 -27.89
C ASN A 17 8.21 5.98 -28.73
N TYR A 18 6.89 5.80 -28.71
CA TYR A 18 5.97 6.69 -29.40
C TYR A 18 5.85 8.05 -28.70
N VAL A 19 5.67 8.05 -27.37
CA VAL A 19 5.52 9.30 -26.59
C VAL A 19 6.78 10.16 -26.67
N ASN A 20 7.98 9.55 -26.60
CA ASN A 20 9.24 10.29 -26.68
C ASN A 20 9.55 10.89 -28.08
N LYS A 21 8.77 10.56 -29.12
CA LYS A 21 8.86 11.27 -30.41
C LYS A 21 8.19 12.64 -30.39
N HIS A 22 7.30 12.88 -29.44
CA HIS A 22 6.46 14.08 -29.38
C HIS A 22 6.73 14.94 -28.14
N ALA A 23 7.40 14.42 -27.12
CA ALA A 23 7.79 15.17 -25.92
C ALA A 23 9.02 14.54 -25.25
N GLU A 24 9.88 15.37 -24.64
CA GLU A 24 10.94 14.91 -23.74
C GLU A 24 10.36 14.68 -22.34
N MET A 25 10.51 13.47 -21.81
CA MET A 25 10.07 13.13 -20.46
C MET A 25 11.20 13.40 -19.46
N MET A 26 10.89 14.04 -18.33
CA MET A 26 11.86 14.30 -17.25
C MET A 26 11.76 13.23 -16.15
N PRO A 27 12.89 12.76 -15.58
CA PRO A 27 12.89 11.75 -14.54
C PRO A 27 12.19 12.25 -13.28
N TYR A 28 11.08 11.59 -12.96
CA TYR A 28 10.34 11.81 -11.74
C TYR A 28 9.98 10.47 -11.11
N VAL A 29 10.27 10.33 -9.82
CA VAL A 29 9.87 9.18 -9.01
C VAL A 29 8.84 9.67 -8.01
N ASN A 30 7.58 9.32 -8.25
CA ASN A 30 6.51 9.61 -7.31
C ASN A 30 6.77 8.89 -5.98
N ARG A 31 6.65 9.62 -4.86
CA ARG A 31 6.75 9.07 -3.51
C ARG A 31 5.45 9.38 -2.78
N VAL A 32 4.62 8.36 -2.64
CA VAL A 32 3.36 8.47 -1.91
C VAL A 32 3.64 8.33 -0.41
N LYS A 33 3.01 9.19 0.39
CA LYS A 33 3.10 9.17 1.85
C LYS A 33 1.70 9.16 2.46
N ALA A 34 1.55 8.44 3.57
CA ALA A 34 0.33 8.41 4.38
C ALA A 34 0.63 8.95 5.78
N THR A 35 -0.34 9.65 6.37
CA THR A 35 -0.25 10.10 7.76
C THR A 35 -1.20 9.27 8.60
N VAL A 36 -0.67 8.55 9.59
CA VAL A 36 -1.45 7.71 10.52
C VAL A 36 -1.02 8.07 11.94
N ASN A 37 -1.97 8.40 12.81
CA ASN A 37 -1.71 8.76 14.21
C ASN A 37 -0.61 9.83 14.38
N GLY A 38 -0.58 10.84 13.50
CA GLY A 38 0.42 11.92 13.52
C GLY A 38 1.81 11.54 13.00
N GLN A 39 2.01 10.29 12.56
CA GLN A 39 3.25 9.82 11.97
C GLN A 39 3.12 9.68 10.45
N VAL A 40 4.21 9.97 9.73
CA VAL A 40 4.27 9.88 8.26
C VAL A 40 4.96 8.58 7.86
N PHE A 41 4.31 7.83 6.97
CA PHE A 41 4.75 6.54 6.47
C PHE A 41 4.86 6.56 4.94
N SER A 42 5.78 5.78 4.39
CA SER A 42 5.88 5.58 2.94
C SER A 42 4.90 4.55 2.42
N LEU A 43 4.32 4.79 1.25
CA LEU A 43 3.60 3.78 0.48
C LEU A 43 4.37 3.45 -0.82
N PRO A 44 4.31 2.21 -1.32
CA PRO A 44 3.62 1.05 -0.74
C PRO A 44 4.26 0.55 0.57
N ILE A 45 3.50 -0.22 1.37
CA ILE A 45 3.99 -0.83 2.61
C ILE A 45 5.21 -1.69 2.29
N ASN A 46 6.32 -1.41 2.96
CA ASN A 46 7.60 -2.12 2.83
C ASN A 46 8.18 -2.43 4.21
N LEU A 47 9.33 -3.10 4.28
CA LEU A 47 9.99 -3.46 5.54
C LEU A 47 10.21 -2.23 6.46
N HIS A 48 10.62 -1.10 5.90
CA HIS A 48 10.80 0.13 6.67
C HIS A 48 9.48 0.60 7.29
N THR A 49 8.39 0.54 6.54
CA THR A 49 7.04 0.90 7.00
C THR A 49 6.58 -0.03 8.12
N ILE A 50 6.81 -1.34 7.98
CA ILE A 50 6.48 -2.36 8.99
C ILE A 50 7.26 -2.10 10.28
N ASN A 51 8.58 -1.91 10.16
CA ASN A 51 9.46 -1.61 11.28
C ASN A 51 9.05 -0.33 12.00
N GLN A 52 8.75 0.74 11.25
CA GLN A 52 8.28 2.01 11.80
C GLN A 52 6.92 1.86 12.49
N PHE A 53 5.96 1.18 11.87
CA PHE A 53 4.60 1.04 12.37
C PHE A 53 4.55 0.23 13.67
N PHE A 54 5.26 -0.90 13.71
CA PHE A 54 5.30 -1.77 14.90
C PHE A 54 6.41 -1.39 15.89
N SER A 55 7.19 -0.33 15.61
CA SER A 55 8.35 0.06 16.42
C SER A 55 9.32 -1.10 16.67
N LYS A 56 9.62 -1.88 15.61
CA LYS A 56 10.53 -3.04 15.64
C LYS A 56 11.66 -2.86 14.63
N THR A 57 12.74 -3.60 14.84
CA THR A 57 13.81 -3.77 13.85
C THR A 57 13.83 -5.22 13.42
N CYS A 58 12.99 -5.56 12.44
CA CYS A 58 12.92 -6.90 11.87
C CYS A 58 13.83 -7.02 10.64
N SER A 59 14.43 -8.19 10.48
CA SER A 59 14.90 -8.71 9.19
C SER A 59 13.71 -8.98 8.25
N PRO A 60 13.95 -9.14 6.94
CA PRO A 60 12.88 -9.48 5.99
C PRO A 60 12.10 -10.75 6.37
N ASP A 61 12.76 -11.75 6.96
CA ASP A 61 12.13 -13.02 7.36
C ASP A 61 11.24 -12.85 8.58
N GLU A 62 11.73 -12.12 9.59
CA GLU A 62 10.95 -11.79 10.78
C GLU A 62 9.75 -10.90 10.44
N ALA A 63 9.90 -9.97 9.50
CA ALA A 63 8.80 -9.15 9.03
C ALA A 63 7.75 -9.98 8.29
N ARG A 64 8.17 -10.94 7.46
CA ARG A 64 7.23 -11.88 6.81
C ARG A 64 6.48 -12.72 7.85
N ALA A 65 7.17 -13.23 8.86
CA ALA A 65 6.55 -13.97 9.95
C ALA A 65 5.57 -13.10 10.75
N LEU A 66 5.96 -11.87 11.09
CA LEU A 66 5.12 -10.91 11.81
C LEU A 66 3.84 -10.57 11.02
N ILE A 67 3.97 -10.32 9.72
CA ILE A 67 2.82 -10.02 8.87
C ILE A 67 1.92 -11.26 8.71
N ALA A 68 2.50 -12.45 8.57
CA ALA A 68 1.74 -13.69 8.52
C ALA A 68 0.99 -13.99 9.84
N GLU A 69 1.58 -13.65 10.99
CA GLU A 69 0.94 -13.73 12.31
C GLU A 69 -0.24 -12.77 12.43
N LYS A 70 -0.11 -11.56 11.87
CA LYS A 70 -1.15 -10.53 11.89
C LYS A 70 -2.25 -10.74 10.84
N GLY A 71 -1.94 -11.44 9.77
CA GLY A 71 -2.86 -11.75 8.68
C GLY A 71 -3.98 -12.68 9.12
N ASP A 72 -5.18 -12.46 8.59
CA ASP A 72 -6.32 -13.33 8.88
C ASP A 72 -6.26 -14.61 8.02
N SER A 73 -5.77 -15.68 8.63
CA SER A 73 -5.66 -17.00 7.99
C SER A 73 -7.00 -17.71 7.80
N THR A 74 -8.09 -17.23 8.42
CA THR A 74 -9.42 -17.81 8.26
C THR A 74 -10.06 -17.48 6.91
N ILE A 75 -9.61 -16.39 6.28
CA ILE A 75 -10.07 -15.95 4.96
C ILE A 75 -9.33 -16.77 3.89
N ALA A 76 -9.85 -17.94 3.51
CA ALA A 76 -9.18 -18.81 2.54
C ALA A 76 -9.20 -18.25 1.10
N ASP A 77 -10.31 -17.64 0.69
CA ASP A 77 -10.56 -17.16 -0.68
C ASP A 77 -11.14 -15.73 -0.68
N PRO A 78 -10.29 -14.68 -0.59
CA PRO A 78 -10.74 -13.30 -0.48
C PRO A 78 -11.43 -12.83 -1.77
N GLN A 79 -12.67 -12.36 -1.66
CA GLN A 79 -13.48 -11.86 -2.78
C GLN A 79 -13.45 -10.33 -2.88
N THR A 80 -13.10 -9.65 -1.78
CA THR A 80 -13.05 -8.19 -1.72
C THR A 80 -11.64 -7.68 -1.46
N PHE A 81 -11.38 -6.41 -1.81
CA PHE A 81 -10.12 -5.74 -1.48
C PHE A 81 -9.86 -5.70 0.03
N GLU A 82 -10.92 -5.54 0.83
CA GLU A 82 -10.83 -5.58 2.29
C GLU A 82 -10.40 -6.96 2.78
N GLU A 83 -11.05 -8.03 2.35
CA GLU A 83 -10.68 -9.40 2.71
C GLU A 83 -9.25 -9.74 2.28
N GLN A 84 -8.85 -9.30 1.08
CA GLN A 84 -7.48 -9.48 0.59
C GLN A 84 -6.49 -8.76 1.51
N ALA A 85 -6.76 -7.51 1.88
CA ALA A 85 -5.90 -6.76 2.78
C ALA A 85 -5.86 -7.40 4.19
N LEU A 86 -7.00 -7.77 4.76
CA LEU A 86 -7.08 -8.44 6.07
C LEU A 86 -6.28 -9.75 6.08
N ARG A 87 -6.38 -10.56 5.02
CA ARG A 87 -5.60 -11.79 4.87
C ARG A 87 -4.09 -11.54 4.81
N PHE A 88 -3.65 -10.56 4.01
CA PHE A 88 -2.22 -10.39 3.69
C PHE A 88 -1.45 -9.48 4.63
N ILE A 89 -2.05 -8.41 5.14
CA ILE A 89 -1.37 -7.41 5.96
C ILE A 89 -1.96 -7.27 7.37
N GLY A 90 -3.09 -7.94 7.63
CA GLY A 90 -3.78 -7.91 8.90
C GLY A 90 -4.61 -6.64 9.13
N LYS A 91 -5.45 -6.68 10.16
CA LYS A 91 -6.40 -5.62 10.49
C LYS A 91 -5.72 -4.29 10.83
N GLU A 92 -4.66 -4.31 11.63
CA GLU A 92 -3.99 -3.10 12.11
C GLU A 92 -3.44 -2.23 10.96
N LEU A 93 -2.75 -2.84 10.00
CA LEU A 93 -2.22 -2.14 8.83
C LEU A 93 -3.33 -1.76 7.84
N TYR A 94 -4.35 -2.60 7.67
CA TYR A 94 -5.50 -2.27 6.83
C TYR A 94 -6.23 -1.02 7.34
N GLU A 95 -6.53 -0.95 8.63
CA GLU A 95 -7.23 0.19 9.22
C GLU A 95 -6.39 1.47 9.19
N ALA A 96 -5.08 1.34 9.42
CA ALA A 96 -4.14 2.45 9.35
C ALA A 96 -4.02 3.07 7.96
N PHE A 97 -3.85 2.26 6.92
CA PHE A 97 -3.44 2.75 5.59
C PHE A 97 -4.56 2.76 4.55
N PHE A 98 -5.56 1.89 4.68
CA PHE A 98 -6.51 1.64 3.60
C PHE A 98 -7.95 2.02 3.95
N LYS A 99 -8.42 1.77 5.18
CA LYS A 99 -9.80 2.05 5.58
C LYS A 99 -10.20 3.52 5.35
N GLY A 100 -9.36 4.47 5.78
CA GLY A 100 -9.61 5.90 5.58
C GLY A 100 -9.43 6.37 4.13
N TYR A 101 -8.58 5.69 3.35
CA TYR A 101 -8.32 6.03 1.94
C TYR A 101 -9.47 5.60 1.04
N THR A 102 -10.01 4.39 1.25
CA THR A 102 -11.13 3.86 0.46
C THR A 102 -12.39 4.72 0.63
N ILE A 103 -12.68 5.18 1.85
CA ILE A 103 -13.82 6.06 2.13
C ILE A 103 -13.63 7.43 1.46
N LYS A 104 -12.44 8.03 1.53
CA LYS A 104 -12.17 9.37 0.99
C LYS A 104 -12.09 9.42 -0.54
N GLN A 105 -11.57 8.38 -1.18
CA GLN A 105 -11.38 8.36 -2.64
C GLN A 105 -12.61 7.84 -3.40
N TRP A 106 -13.39 6.95 -2.79
CA TRP A 106 -14.47 6.23 -3.50
C TRP A 106 -15.86 6.42 -2.89
N GLY A 107 -15.99 7.11 -1.74
CA GLY A 107 -17.28 7.38 -1.10
C GLY A 107 -18.04 6.12 -0.64
N MET A 108 -17.44 4.93 -0.74
CA MET A 108 -18.06 3.68 -0.30
C MET A 108 -17.81 3.49 1.19
N GLN A 109 -18.87 3.62 1.99
CA GLN A 109 -18.92 3.05 3.32
C GLN A 109 -18.78 1.53 3.21
N THR A 110 -17.80 0.95 3.91
CA THR A 110 -17.85 -0.48 4.23
C THR A 110 -19.08 -0.69 5.11
N LEU A 111 -20.14 -1.24 4.53
CA LEU A 111 -21.38 -1.51 5.25
C LEU A 111 -21.11 -2.53 6.35
N GLY A 112 -21.22 -2.09 7.62
CA GLY A 112 -21.03 -2.94 8.78
C GLY A 112 -21.39 -2.25 10.10
N THR A 113 -22.69 -2.30 10.43
CA THR A 113 -23.32 -2.13 11.75
C THR A 113 -23.40 -0.76 12.41
N ALA A 114 -24.66 -0.43 12.74
CA ALA A 114 -25.17 0.67 13.52
C ALA A 114 -24.56 0.81 14.93
N GLY A 115 -24.53 2.06 15.38
CA GLY A 115 -24.81 2.44 16.77
C GLY A 115 -23.65 2.42 17.74
N ILE A 116 -23.70 3.39 18.66
CA ILE A 116 -22.99 3.51 19.95
C ILE A 116 -21.46 3.62 19.88
N TYR A 117 -20.93 4.84 19.97
CA TYR A 117 -20.45 5.41 21.24
C TYR A 117 -20.61 6.94 21.19
N SER A 118 -21.08 7.47 22.32
CA SER A 118 -21.45 8.85 22.68
C SER A 118 -20.37 9.90 22.44
#